data_AF-A0A9W6AIT0-F1
#
_entry.id   AF-A0A9W6AIT0-F1
#
_cell.length_a   1.000
_cell.length_b   1.000
_cell.length_c   1.000
_cell.angle_alpha   90.00
_cell.angle_beta   90.00
_cell.angle_gamma   90.00
#
_symmetry.space_group_name_H-M   'P 1'
#
loop_
_entity.id
_entity.type
_entity.pdbx_description
1 polymer ?
#
loop_
_entity_poly.entity_id
_entity_poly.type
_entity_poly.pdbx_seq_one_letter_code
_entity_poly.pdbx_strand_id
1 'polypeptide(L)'
;MSEQNAFVLPNGKVFVYTGILPVCGNADGLAAVLGHEIAHVLAHHQAERMSHSIPSVILTYGLVYLLGSLGHFASQMLNWTVNLPNTRVQEAEADNIGLMLMAKACYNPRAVVDFWNHMHKSERVRVPEFMSTHPSHFNRMQSMSERLYKAESLYENSGCHMVRGYIPKFTDAIDHYAGPQERAPPIRGHHPRGGHHGRGHHIQIQPDDSSDGEYFF
;
A
#
# COMPACT_ATOMS: atom_id res chain seq x y z
N MET A 1 -3.80 17.39 10.08
CA MET A 1 -3.90 16.55 8.86
C MET A 1 -2.98 15.35 9.07
N SER A 2 -3.50 14.14 8.95
CA SER A 2 -2.73 12.90 9.13
C SER A 2 -1.87 12.59 7.90
N GLU A 3 -0.75 11.91 8.13
CA GLU A 3 0.21 11.51 7.10
C GLU A 3 -0.36 10.39 6.20
N GLN A 4 -0.06 10.43 4.90
CA GLN A 4 -0.45 9.42 3.90
C GLN A 4 0.71 8.45 3.70
N ASN A 5 0.82 7.45 4.58
CA ASN A 5 1.94 6.51 4.58
C ASN A 5 1.56 5.13 5.13
N ALA A 6 2.34 4.11 4.78
CA ALA A 6 2.33 2.78 5.38
C ALA A 6 3.69 2.12 5.08
N PHE A 7 4.23 1.34 6.02
CA PHE A 7 5.49 0.62 5.82
C PHE A 7 5.54 -0.67 6.64
N VAL A 8 6.41 -1.59 6.23
CA VAL A 8 6.67 -2.84 6.96
C VAL A 8 8.13 -2.91 7.39
N LEU A 9 8.35 -3.17 8.67
CA LEU A 9 9.68 -3.33 9.23
C LEU A 9 10.26 -4.71 8.85
N PRO A 10 11.60 -4.87 8.85
CA PRO A 10 12.25 -6.16 8.52
C PRO A 10 11.81 -7.34 9.40
N ASN A 11 11.29 -7.08 10.60
CA ASN A 11 10.76 -8.10 11.52
C ASN A 11 9.26 -8.42 11.28
N GLY A 12 8.67 -7.91 10.20
CA GLY A 12 7.28 -8.17 9.81
C GLY A 12 6.23 -7.28 10.48
N LYS A 13 6.63 -6.30 11.31
CA LYS A 13 5.68 -5.35 11.91
C LYS A 13 5.16 -4.37 10.86
N VAL A 14 3.85 -4.19 10.82
CA VAL A 14 3.15 -3.34 9.84
C VAL A 14 2.71 -2.04 10.51
N PHE A 15 2.99 -0.91 9.87
CA PHE A 15 2.53 0.41 10.31
C PHE A 15 1.66 1.02 9.21
N VAL A 16 0.47 1.49 9.57
CA VAL A 16 -0.48 2.13 8.64
C VAL A 16 -0.96 3.44 9.25
N TYR A 17 -0.68 4.55 8.58
CA TYR A 17 -1.17 5.86 9.02
C TYR A 17 -2.62 6.03 8.57
N THR A 18 -3.48 6.50 9.47
CA THR A 18 -4.92 6.70 9.16
C THR A 18 -5.16 7.63 7.98
N GLY A 19 -4.22 8.52 7.68
CA GLY A 19 -4.29 9.44 6.53
C GLY A 19 -4.23 8.74 5.17
N ILE A 20 -3.68 7.52 5.06
CA ILE A 20 -3.63 6.77 3.79
C ILE A 20 -4.96 6.06 3.46
N LEU A 21 -5.80 5.78 4.48
CA LEU A 21 -7.03 4.99 4.32
C LEU A 21 -8.03 5.60 3.31
N PRO A 22 -8.26 6.93 3.26
CA PRO A 22 -9.10 7.55 2.24
C PRO A 22 -8.56 7.37 0.82
N VAL A 23 -7.23 7.28 0.65
CA VAL A 23 -6.59 7.05 -0.64
C VAL A 23 -6.78 5.61 -1.08
N CYS A 24 -6.60 4.66 -0.15
CA CYS A 24 -6.88 3.24 -0.36
C CYS A 24 -8.34 2.96 -0.74
N GLY A 25 -9.28 3.73 -0.19
CA GLY A 25 -10.71 3.68 -0.51
C GLY A 25 -11.45 2.46 0.06
N ASN A 26 -10.84 1.27 0.04
CA ASN A 26 -11.38 0.04 0.59
C ASN A 26 -10.27 -0.95 0.98
N ALA A 27 -10.67 -2.14 1.45
CA ALA A 27 -9.74 -3.18 1.89
C ALA A 27 -8.88 -3.75 0.75
N ASP A 28 -9.37 -3.79 -0.50
CA ASP A 28 -8.55 -4.20 -1.64
C ASP A 28 -7.47 -3.13 -1.94
N GLY A 29 -7.79 -1.84 -1.88
CA GLY A 29 -6.78 -0.79 -2.02
C GLY A 29 -5.74 -0.80 -0.90
N LEU A 30 -6.15 -1.08 0.35
CA LEU A 30 -5.20 -1.26 1.44
C LEU A 30 -4.31 -2.50 1.25
N ALA A 31 -4.88 -3.60 0.76
CA ALA A 31 -4.11 -4.80 0.44
C ALA A 31 -3.09 -4.56 -0.69
N ALA A 32 -3.37 -3.66 -1.63
CA ALA A 32 -2.39 -3.26 -2.64
C ALA A 32 -1.17 -2.57 -2.01
N VAL A 33 -1.39 -1.64 -1.07
CA VAL A 33 -0.32 -0.97 -0.31
C VAL A 33 0.47 -1.96 0.53
N LEU A 34 -0.21 -2.77 1.34
CA LEU A 34 0.45 -3.73 2.21
C LEU A 34 1.18 -4.83 1.42
N GLY A 35 0.63 -5.27 0.29
CA GLY A 35 1.28 -6.23 -0.59
C GLY A 35 2.60 -5.68 -1.14
N HIS A 36 2.64 -4.40 -1.50
CA HIS A 36 3.86 -3.72 -1.94
C HIS A 36 4.90 -3.63 -0.81
N GLU A 37 4.51 -3.23 0.40
CA GLU A 37 5.43 -3.14 1.55
C GLU A 37 5.99 -4.50 1.98
N ILE A 38 5.13 -5.54 2.02
CA ILE A 38 5.56 -6.91 2.33
C ILE A 38 6.51 -7.42 1.24
N ALA A 39 6.28 -7.07 -0.03
CA ALA A 39 7.17 -7.44 -1.11
C ALA A 39 8.59 -6.87 -0.94
N HIS A 40 8.73 -5.62 -0.45
CA HIS A 40 10.04 -5.06 -0.11
C HIS A 40 10.79 -5.87 0.95
N VAL A 41 10.07 -6.41 1.93
CA VAL A 41 10.66 -7.25 2.97
C VAL A 41 11.04 -8.62 2.41
N LEU A 42 10.16 -9.26 1.65
CA LEU A 42 10.41 -10.58 1.05
C LEU A 42 11.59 -10.56 0.06
N ALA A 43 11.75 -9.47 -0.70
CA ALA A 43 12.85 -9.30 -1.64
C ALA A 43 14.12 -8.69 -0.99
N HIS A 44 14.11 -8.46 0.33
CA HIS A 44 15.25 -7.90 1.07
C HIS A 44 15.78 -6.55 0.53
N HIS A 45 14.91 -5.74 -0.10
CA HIS A 45 15.31 -4.50 -0.77
C HIS A 45 16.02 -3.51 0.17
N GLN A 46 15.63 -3.43 1.44
CA GLN A 46 16.30 -2.56 2.43
C GLN A 46 17.76 -2.99 2.68
N ALA A 47 18.01 -4.30 2.79
CA ALA A 47 19.35 -4.84 3.00
C ALA A 47 20.23 -4.66 1.74
N GLU A 48 19.63 -4.81 0.56
CA GLU A 48 20.31 -4.55 -0.72
C GLU A 48 20.67 -3.06 -0.86
N ARG A 49 19.74 -2.14 -0.59
CA ARG A 49 19.98 -0.68 -0.57
C ARG A 49 21.12 -0.32 0.38
N MET A 50 21.12 -0.90 1.57
CA MET A 50 22.18 -0.68 2.55
C MET A 50 23.52 -1.23 2.07
N SER A 51 23.54 -2.40 1.44
CA SER A 51 24.77 -2.98 0.90
C SER A 51 25.38 -2.12 -0.22
N HIS A 52 24.54 -1.51 -1.06
CA HIS A 52 24.98 -0.56 -2.09
C HIS A 52 25.46 0.79 -1.53
N SER A 53 25.01 1.19 -0.33
CA SER A 53 25.45 2.43 0.30
C SER A 53 26.75 2.28 1.10
N ILE A 54 27.18 1.07 1.47
CA ILE A 54 28.44 0.88 2.21
C ILE A 54 29.66 1.51 1.49
N PRO A 55 29.89 1.28 0.19
CA PRO A 55 31.02 1.90 -0.51
C PRO A 55 30.96 3.43 -0.51
N SER A 56 29.77 4.02 -0.66
CA SER A 56 29.61 5.48 -0.65
C SER A 56 29.81 6.06 0.75
N VAL A 57 29.41 5.36 1.80
CA VAL A 57 29.69 5.73 3.20
C VAL A 57 31.19 5.69 3.49
N ILE A 58 31.89 4.62 3.07
CA ILE A 58 33.35 4.49 3.24
C ILE A 58 34.08 5.60 2.49
N LEU A 59 33.71 5.86 1.23
CA LEU A 59 34.30 6.92 0.43
C LEU A 59 34.08 8.30 1.08
N THR A 60 32.86 8.56 1.56
CA THR A 60 32.51 9.81 2.24
C THR A 60 33.36 9.98 3.50
N TYR A 61 33.52 8.92 4.30
CA TYR A 61 34.35 8.96 5.50
C TYR A 61 35.82 9.27 5.17
N GLY A 62 36.38 8.62 4.14
CA GLY A 62 37.74 8.90 3.68
C GLY A 62 37.93 10.33 3.17
N LEU A 63 36.97 10.85 2.42
CA LEU A 63 37.00 12.23 1.92
C LEU A 63 36.85 13.26 3.05
N VAL A 64 36.00 13.01 4.04
CA VAL A 64 35.88 13.86 5.23
C VAL A 64 37.17 13.87 6.04
N TYR A 65 37.80 12.70 6.22
CA TYR A 65 39.10 12.59 6.88
C TYR A 65 40.19 13.39 6.16
N LEU A 66 40.17 13.42 4.83
CA LEU A 66 41.17 14.13 4.01
C LEU A 66 40.87 15.63 3.82
N LEU A 67 39.60 16.04 3.72
CA LEU A 67 39.19 17.37 3.25
C LEU A 67 38.46 18.21 4.32
N GLY A 68 38.08 17.64 5.47
CA GLY A 68 37.52 18.36 6.61
C GLY A 68 36.13 18.98 6.41
N SER A 69 35.40 18.64 5.33
CA SER A 69 34.13 19.28 4.96
C SER A 69 32.95 18.30 5.00
N LEU A 70 32.07 18.46 5.99
CA LEU A 70 30.86 17.62 6.18
C LEU A 70 29.60 18.16 5.48
N GLY A 71 29.48 19.48 5.33
CA GLY A 71 28.20 20.14 5.00
C GLY A 71 27.68 19.90 3.58
N HIS A 72 28.57 19.80 2.58
CA HIS A 72 28.19 19.57 1.18
C HIS A 72 28.00 18.09 0.82
N PHE A 73 28.44 17.16 1.67
CA PHE A 73 28.44 15.73 1.37
C PHE A 73 27.25 14.98 1.98
N ALA A 74 26.79 15.38 3.16
CA ALA A 74 25.62 14.76 3.81
C ALA A 74 24.34 14.89 2.95
N SER A 75 24.13 16.06 2.35
CA SER A 75 22.98 16.34 1.47
C SER A 75 23.06 15.57 0.13
N GLN A 76 24.27 15.35 -0.40
CA GLN A 76 24.47 14.54 -1.59
C GLN A 76 24.27 13.04 -1.29
N MET A 77 24.74 12.52 -0.16
CA MET A 77 24.55 11.11 0.21
C MET A 77 23.06 10.74 0.33
N LEU A 78 22.24 11.63 0.91
CA LEU A 78 20.79 11.44 0.99
C LEU A 78 20.14 11.44 -0.41
N ASN A 79 20.52 12.39 -1.27
CA ASN A 79 20.01 12.49 -2.63
C ASN A 79 20.38 11.26 -3.48
N TRP A 80 21.58 10.71 -3.29
CA TRP A 80 22.03 9.54 -4.04
C TRP A 80 21.27 8.29 -3.61
N THR A 81 21.05 8.08 -2.32
CA THR A 81 20.37 6.87 -1.80
C THR A 81 18.92 6.75 -2.30
N VAL A 82 18.22 7.88 -2.44
CA VAL A 82 16.83 7.92 -2.94
C VAL A 82 16.75 7.85 -4.49
N ASN A 83 17.75 8.40 -5.20
CA ASN A 83 17.76 8.48 -6.67
C ASN A 83 18.59 7.40 -7.39
N LEU A 84 19.13 6.41 -6.69
CA LEU A 84 19.88 5.32 -7.32
C LEU A 84 18.97 4.54 -8.30
N PRO A 85 19.43 4.21 -9.51
CA PRO A 85 18.65 3.44 -10.48
C PRO A 85 18.16 2.08 -9.95
N ASN A 86 18.85 1.50 -8.97
CA ASN A 86 18.41 0.28 -8.29
C ASN A 86 17.07 0.45 -7.55
N THR A 87 16.73 1.66 -7.08
CA THR A 87 15.41 1.87 -6.46
C THR A 87 14.31 1.58 -7.46
N ARG A 88 14.49 1.93 -8.74
CA ARG A 88 13.46 1.72 -9.76
C ARG A 88 13.14 0.26 -10.03
N VAL A 89 14.18 -0.56 -10.09
CA VAL A 89 14.06 -2.00 -10.29
C VAL A 89 13.39 -2.65 -9.09
N GLN A 90 13.77 -2.26 -7.87
CA GLN A 90 13.18 -2.75 -6.63
C GLN A 90 11.71 -2.37 -6.49
N GLU A 91 11.33 -1.13 -6.82
CA GLU A 91 9.93 -0.71 -6.84
C GLU A 91 9.12 -1.55 -7.85
N ALA A 92 9.69 -1.80 -9.03
CA ALA A 92 9.07 -2.62 -10.06
C ALA A 92 8.91 -4.09 -9.62
N GLU A 93 9.89 -4.66 -8.94
CA GLU A 93 9.83 -6.00 -8.36
C GLU A 93 8.79 -6.07 -7.23
N ALA A 94 8.78 -5.09 -6.34
CA ALA A 94 7.81 -4.99 -5.25
C ALA A 94 6.37 -4.90 -5.77
N ASP A 95 6.10 -4.07 -6.79
CA ASP A 95 4.80 -3.99 -7.46
C ASP A 95 4.34 -5.35 -8.02
N ASN A 96 5.26 -6.13 -8.62
CA ASN A 96 4.94 -7.45 -9.19
C ASN A 96 4.64 -8.48 -8.10
N ILE A 97 5.53 -8.62 -7.11
CA ILE A 97 5.35 -9.56 -6.00
C ILE A 97 4.11 -9.20 -5.19
N GLY A 98 3.92 -7.92 -4.87
CA GLY A 98 2.79 -7.41 -4.11
C GLY A 98 1.46 -7.70 -4.78
N LEU A 99 1.36 -7.53 -6.11
CA LEU A 99 0.17 -7.91 -6.87
C LEU A 99 -0.14 -9.41 -6.80
N MET A 100 0.89 -10.26 -6.90
CA MET A 100 0.70 -11.71 -6.77
C MET A 100 0.26 -12.09 -5.35
N LEU A 101 0.83 -11.47 -4.32
CA LEU A 101 0.45 -11.69 -2.93
C LEU A 101 -1.01 -11.30 -2.69
N MET A 102 -1.39 -10.12 -3.16
CA MET A 102 -2.75 -9.61 -3.08
C MET A 102 -3.76 -10.56 -3.74
N ALA A 103 -3.46 -11.03 -4.96
CA ALA A 103 -4.28 -11.99 -5.68
C ALA A 103 -4.42 -13.33 -4.93
N LYS A 104 -3.32 -13.85 -4.38
CA LYS A 104 -3.31 -15.09 -3.57
C LYS A 104 -4.06 -14.94 -2.26
N ALA A 105 -4.05 -13.73 -1.67
CA ALA A 105 -4.79 -13.39 -0.46
C ALA A 105 -6.26 -13.05 -0.72
N CYS A 106 -6.78 -13.33 -1.93
CA CYS A 106 -8.16 -13.09 -2.32
C CYS A 106 -8.61 -11.62 -2.30
N TYR A 107 -7.70 -10.68 -2.51
CA TYR A 107 -8.02 -9.27 -2.74
C TYR A 107 -8.01 -8.95 -4.23
N ASN A 108 -8.88 -8.05 -4.68
CA ASN A 108 -9.06 -7.72 -6.10
C ASN A 108 -7.86 -6.93 -6.66
N PRO A 109 -7.01 -7.51 -7.52
CA PRO A 109 -5.79 -6.86 -8.01
C PRO A 109 -6.04 -5.53 -8.74
N ARG A 110 -7.23 -5.35 -9.33
CA ARG A 110 -7.59 -4.10 -10.03
C ARG A 110 -7.59 -2.87 -9.13
N ALA A 111 -7.77 -3.04 -7.81
CA ALA A 111 -7.77 -1.93 -6.88
C ALA A 111 -6.44 -1.16 -6.84
N VAL A 112 -5.33 -1.76 -7.30
CA VAL A 112 -4.04 -1.06 -7.46
C VAL A 112 -4.15 0.13 -8.42
N VAL A 113 -5.00 0.03 -9.46
CA VAL A 113 -5.17 1.09 -10.47
C VAL A 113 -5.89 2.28 -9.85
N ASP A 114 -6.95 2.01 -9.11
CA ASP A 114 -7.71 3.02 -8.39
C ASP A 114 -6.86 3.71 -7.32
N PHE A 115 -6.09 2.92 -6.56
CA PHE A 115 -5.13 3.44 -5.58
C PHE A 115 -4.14 4.42 -6.22
N TRP A 116 -3.45 4.03 -7.30
CA TRP A 116 -2.49 4.92 -7.96
C TRP A 116 -3.15 6.16 -8.58
N ASN A 117 -4.37 6.02 -9.12
CA ASN A 117 -5.15 7.16 -9.59
C ASN A 117 -5.49 8.13 -8.45
N HIS A 118 -5.81 7.63 -7.26
CA HIS A 118 -6.07 8.45 -6.08
C HIS A 118 -4.79 9.11 -5.56
N MET A 119 -3.67 8.40 -5.51
CA MET A 119 -2.37 8.96 -5.12
C MET A 119 -1.95 10.11 -6.03
N HIS A 120 -2.08 9.94 -7.35
CA HIS A 120 -1.75 11.00 -8.30
C HIS A 120 -2.68 12.22 -8.20
N LYS A 121 -3.93 12.03 -7.78
CA LYS A 121 -4.82 13.15 -7.45
C LYS A 121 -4.37 13.87 -6.17
N SER A 122 -3.95 13.14 -5.14
CA SER A 122 -3.44 13.70 -3.88
C SER A 122 -2.18 14.53 -4.07
N GLU A 123 -1.30 14.12 -4.99
CA GLU A 123 -0.04 14.81 -5.34
C GLU A 123 -0.25 16.29 -5.73
N ARG A 124 -1.40 16.62 -6.34
CA ARG A 124 -1.72 18.00 -6.75
C ARG A 124 -1.93 18.96 -5.57
N VAL A 125 -2.25 18.43 -4.40
CA VAL A 125 -2.46 19.22 -3.17
C VAL A 125 -1.19 19.22 -2.33
N ARG A 126 -0.59 18.04 -2.15
CA ARG A 126 0.66 17.83 -1.43
C ARG A 126 1.20 16.47 -1.84
N VAL A 127 2.51 16.36 -2.06
CA VAL A 127 3.16 15.07 -2.30
C VAL A 127 2.95 14.17 -1.07
N PRO A 128 2.25 13.02 -1.21
CA PRO A 128 2.09 12.05 -0.12
C PRO A 128 3.44 11.48 0.30
N GLU A 129 3.64 11.23 1.60
CA GLU A 129 4.91 10.68 2.10
C GLU A 129 5.22 9.32 1.46
N PHE A 130 4.20 8.48 1.25
CA PHE A 130 4.33 7.24 0.50
C PHE A 130 4.93 7.43 -0.91
N MET A 131 4.63 8.53 -1.62
CA MET A 131 5.25 8.81 -2.92
C MET A 131 6.68 9.32 -2.81
N SER A 132 7.04 9.94 -1.69
CA SER A 132 8.42 10.36 -1.40
C SER A 132 9.32 9.14 -1.20
N THR A 133 8.83 8.09 -0.52
CA THR A 133 9.59 6.86 -0.27
C THR A 133 9.49 5.84 -1.41
N HIS A 134 8.40 5.86 -2.18
CA HIS A 134 8.14 4.95 -3.32
C HIS A 134 7.94 5.71 -4.64
N PRO A 135 8.99 6.36 -5.16
CA PRO A 135 8.89 7.18 -6.35
C PRO A 135 8.37 6.37 -7.55
N SER A 136 7.29 6.85 -8.15
CA SER A 136 6.70 6.27 -9.35
C SER A 136 7.60 6.50 -10.56
N HIS A 137 7.88 5.45 -11.33
CA HIS A 137 8.50 5.61 -12.65
C HIS A 137 7.46 6.07 -13.65
N PHE A 138 7.87 6.90 -14.62
CA PHE A 138 6.99 7.44 -15.66
C PHE A 138 6.14 6.37 -16.39
N ASN A 139 6.59 5.12 -16.41
CA ASN A 139 5.90 4.00 -17.05
C ASN A 139 5.22 3.01 -16.08
N ARG A 140 5.07 3.34 -14.78
CA ARG A 140 4.50 2.42 -13.79
C ARG A 140 3.12 1.91 -14.20
N MET A 141 2.22 2.76 -14.70
CA MET A 141 0.90 2.32 -15.18
C MET A 141 0.97 1.41 -16.41
N GLN A 142 1.92 1.65 -17.31
CA GLN A 142 2.11 0.83 -18.51
C GLN A 142 2.60 -0.57 -18.13
N SER A 143 3.64 -0.67 -17.29
CA SER A 143 4.14 -1.96 -16.78
C SER A 143 3.15 -2.66 -15.85
N MET A 144 2.26 -1.91 -15.20
CA MET A 144 1.20 -2.45 -14.34
C MET A 144 0.21 -3.32 -15.13
N SER A 145 -0.10 -2.96 -16.38
CA SER A 145 -1.09 -3.68 -17.21
C SER A 145 -0.75 -5.16 -17.42
N GLU A 146 0.52 -5.47 -17.72
CA GLU A 146 0.97 -6.84 -17.93
C GLU A 146 0.94 -7.64 -16.62
N ARG A 147 1.31 -7.01 -15.50
CA ARG A 147 1.31 -7.63 -14.17
C ARG A 147 -0.11 -7.88 -13.67
N LEU A 148 -1.02 -6.94 -13.94
CA LEU A 148 -2.43 -7.07 -13.63
C LEU A 148 -3.05 -8.25 -14.33
N TYR A 149 -2.75 -8.46 -15.61
CA TYR A 149 -3.25 -9.65 -16.33
C TYR A 149 -2.86 -10.96 -15.63
N LYS A 150 -1.59 -11.08 -15.20
CA LYS A 150 -1.11 -12.25 -14.44
C LYS A 150 -1.79 -12.37 -13.08
N ALA A 151 -1.98 -11.24 -12.38
CA ALA A 151 -2.61 -11.20 -11.05
C ALA A 151 -4.09 -11.57 -11.11
N GLU A 152 -4.81 -11.08 -12.11
CA GLU A 152 -6.21 -11.39 -12.35
C GLU A 152 -6.39 -12.87 -12.66
N SER A 153 -5.56 -13.43 -13.54
CA SER A 153 -5.58 -14.87 -13.81
C SER A 153 -5.32 -15.69 -12.54
N LEU A 154 -4.38 -15.26 -11.70
CA LEU A 154 -4.10 -15.93 -10.43
C LEU A 154 -5.28 -15.83 -9.44
N TYR A 155 -5.93 -14.67 -9.36
CA TYR A 155 -7.10 -14.41 -8.53
C TYR A 155 -8.34 -15.21 -8.98
N GLU A 156 -8.51 -15.38 -10.29
CA GLU A 156 -9.60 -16.19 -10.86
C GLU A 156 -9.37 -17.68 -10.58
N ASN A 157 -8.13 -18.16 -10.80
CA ASN A 157 -7.75 -19.56 -10.63
C ASN A 157 -7.67 -20.01 -9.17
N SER A 158 -7.48 -19.10 -8.21
CA SER A 158 -7.39 -19.42 -6.78
C SER A 158 -8.74 -19.76 -6.14
N GLY A 159 -9.85 -19.65 -6.88
CA GLY A 159 -11.19 -19.91 -6.34
C GLY A 159 -11.64 -18.88 -5.30
N CYS A 160 -10.87 -17.80 -5.12
CA CYS A 160 -11.14 -16.72 -4.18
C CYS A 160 -12.53 -16.10 -4.39
N HIS A 161 -12.97 -15.97 -5.65
CA HIS A 161 -14.30 -15.47 -5.99
C HIS A 161 -15.43 -16.37 -5.48
N MET A 162 -15.23 -17.70 -5.50
CA MET A 162 -16.19 -18.66 -4.94
C MET A 162 -16.27 -18.49 -3.43
N VAL A 163 -15.12 -18.55 -2.75
CA VAL A 163 -15.05 -18.44 -1.28
C VAL A 163 -15.63 -17.11 -0.80
N ARG A 164 -15.22 -15.97 -1.38
CA ARG A 164 -15.80 -14.65 -1.04
C ARG A 164 -17.30 -14.57 -1.30
N GLY A 165 -17.81 -15.24 -2.33
CA GLY A 165 -19.25 -15.30 -2.61
C GLY A 165 -20.06 -16.05 -1.55
N TYR A 166 -19.45 -17.02 -0.85
CA TYR A 166 -20.10 -17.75 0.23
C TYR A 166 -19.98 -17.08 1.59
N ILE A 167 -18.96 -16.24 1.81
CA ILE A 167 -18.73 -15.57 3.11
C ILE A 167 -19.97 -14.83 3.62
N PRO A 168 -20.67 -13.97 2.85
CA PRO A 168 -21.85 -13.27 3.35
C PRO A 168 -22.95 -14.23 3.82
N LYS A 169 -23.21 -15.31 3.06
CA LYS A 169 -24.21 -16.32 3.44
C LYS A 169 -23.82 -17.07 4.71
N PHE A 170 -22.52 -17.31 4.89
CA PHE A 170 -21.99 -17.94 6.07
C PHE A 170 -22.07 -17.02 7.30
N THR A 171 -21.70 -15.74 7.14
CA THR A 171 -21.85 -14.73 8.19
C THR A 171 -23.31 -14.54 8.58
N ASP A 172 -24.22 -14.43 7.61
CA ASP A 172 -25.67 -14.35 7.84
C ASP A 172 -26.20 -15.59 8.58
N ALA A 173 -25.73 -16.78 8.22
CA ALA A 173 -26.10 -18.02 8.91
C ALA A 173 -25.58 -18.04 10.36
N ILE A 174 -24.32 -17.64 10.59
CA ILE A 174 -23.78 -17.51 11.94
C ILE A 174 -24.58 -16.48 12.74
N ASP A 175 -24.85 -15.31 12.20
CA ASP A 175 -25.60 -14.25 12.88
C ASP A 175 -27.08 -14.63 13.13
N HIS A 176 -27.63 -15.57 12.35
CA HIS A 176 -28.96 -16.14 12.58
C HIS A 176 -29.00 -17.14 13.75
N TYR A 177 -27.90 -17.88 13.97
CA TYR A 177 -27.79 -18.86 15.06
C TYR A 177 -27.16 -18.28 16.34
N ALA A 178 -26.27 -17.31 16.21
CA ALA A 178 -25.70 -16.55 17.32
C ALA A 178 -26.80 -15.65 17.90
N GLY A 179 -27.10 -15.82 19.19
CA GLY A 179 -28.06 -14.97 19.88
C GLY A 179 -27.66 -13.48 19.82
N PRO A 180 -28.56 -12.55 20.17
CA PRO A 180 -28.36 -11.10 20.02
C PRO A 180 -27.07 -10.52 20.63
N GLN A 181 -26.43 -11.25 21.54
CA GLN A 181 -25.25 -10.81 22.30
C GLN A 181 -23.90 -11.26 21.69
N GLU A 182 -23.91 -12.10 20.65
CA GLU A 182 -22.70 -12.63 19.99
C GLU A 182 -22.55 -12.17 18.53
N ARG A 183 -23.46 -11.31 18.04
CA ARG A 183 -23.38 -10.76 16.67
C ARG A 183 -22.09 -9.99 16.47
N ALA A 184 -21.27 -10.43 15.51
CA ALA A 184 -20.11 -9.68 15.09
C ALA A 184 -20.55 -8.33 14.50
N PRO A 185 -19.85 -7.22 14.78
CA PRO A 185 -20.15 -5.95 14.13
C PRO A 185 -20.05 -6.11 12.61
N PRO A 186 -20.97 -5.52 11.83
CA PRO A 186 -21.00 -5.72 10.39
C PRO A 186 -19.67 -5.27 9.77
N ILE A 187 -18.95 -6.23 9.18
CA ILE A 187 -17.79 -5.92 8.36
C ILE A 187 -18.33 -5.17 7.13
N ARG A 188 -18.02 -3.87 7.02
CA ARG A 188 -18.35 -3.06 5.84
C ARG A 188 -17.60 -3.58 4.61
N GLY A 189 -18.12 -4.65 4.02
CA GLY A 189 -17.78 -5.10 2.67
C GLY A 189 -18.64 -4.34 1.67
N HIS A 190 -18.03 -3.48 0.86
CA HIS A 190 -18.75 -2.79 -0.21
C HIS A 190 -18.95 -3.76 -1.39
N HIS A 191 -20.19 -4.22 -1.57
CA HIS A 191 -20.67 -4.86 -2.79
C HIS A 191 -20.43 -3.93 -4.00
N PRO A 192 -19.99 -4.42 -5.17
CA PRO A 192 -20.04 -3.63 -6.39
C PRO A 192 -21.51 -3.51 -6.80
N ARG A 193 -22.09 -2.33 -6.63
CA ARG A 193 -23.45 -2.05 -7.12
C ARG A 193 -23.40 -1.91 -8.65
N GLY A 194 -23.95 -2.92 -9.33
CA GLY A 194 -24.44 -2.75 -10.70
C GLY A 194 -25.50 -1.64 -10.75
N GLY A 195 -25.46 -0.85 -11.82
CA GLY A 195 -26.27 0.34 -11.97
C GLY A 195 -27.77 0.04 -12.09
N HIS A 196 -28.57 0.86 -11.42
CA HIS A 196 -29.85 1.34 -11.95
C HIS A 196 -30.26 2.64 -11.24
N HIS A 197 -30.77 3.56 -12.06
CA HIS A 197 -31.39 4.86 -11.81
C HIS A 197 -32.06 5.11 -10.43
N GLY A 198 -31.84 6.30 -9.89
CA GLY A 198 -32.94 7.16 -9.42
C GLY A 198 -32.98 7.56 -7.94
N ARG A 199 -32.95 8.88 -7.74
CA ARG A 199 -33.40 9.70 -6.59
C ARG A 199 -32.44 9.88 -5.42
N GLY A 200 -32.03 11.14 -5.25
CA GLY A 200 -31.21 11.62 -4.16
C GLY A 200 -31.97 11.71 -2.85
N HIS A 201 -31.23 11.45 -1.76
CA HIS A 201 -31.53 11.93 -0.43
C HIS A 201 -30.25 12.44 0.20
N HIS A 202 -30.29 13.71 0.59
CA HIS A 202 -29.27 14.43 1.32
C HIS A 202 -29.19 13.85 2.74
N ILE A 203 -28.01 13.39 3.18
CA ILE A 203 -27.75 13.04 4.58
C ILE A 203 -26.55 13.88 5.04
N GLN A 204 -26.80 14.81 5.95
CA GLN A 204 -25.77 15.56 6.66
C GLN A 204 -25.03 14.62 7.61
N ILE A 205 -23.71 14.64 7.57
CA ILE A 205 -22.83 13.98 8.55
C ILE A 205 -22.38 15.08 9.52
N GLN A 206 -22.82 15.00 10.78
CA GLN A 206 -22.23 15.79 11.86
C GLN A 206 -20.86 15.19 12.25
N PRO A 207 -19.86 16.01 12.60
CA PRO A 207 -18.57 15.53 13.06
C PRO A 207 -18.69 15.04 14.51
N ASP A 208 -18.30 13.80 14.77
CA ASP A 208 -18.04 13.33 16.13
C ASP A 208 -16.59 13.66 16.49
N ASP A 209 -16.46 14.28 17.67
CA ASP A 209 -15.27 14.83 18.29
C ASP A 209 -14.80 13.80 19.32
N SER A 210 -13.85 12.94 18.95
CA SER A 210 -13.00 12.29 19.96
C SER A 210 -11.71 11.75 19.36
N SER A 211 -10.65 12.29 19.96
CA SER A 211 -9.23 12.00 19.90
C SER A 211 -8.83 10.52 19.98
N ASP A 212 -7.74 10.22 19.27
CA ASP A 212 -6.72 9.21 19.57
C ASP A 212 -7.13 7.74 19.48
N GLY A 213 -6.89 7.14 18.30
CA GLY A 213 -6.94 5.71 18.09
C GLY A 213 -5.84 5.25 17.14
N GLU A 214 -4.64 5.05 17.68
CA GLU A 214 -3.64 4.16 17.06
C GLU A 214 -4.19 2.74 17.12
N TYR A 215 -4.46 2.14 15.95
CA TYR A 215 -4.85 0.74 15.88
C TYR A 215 -3.60 -0.12 15.60
N PHE A 216 -3.22 -0.92 16.59
CA PHE A 216 -2.18 -1.93 16.49
C PHE A 216 -2.77 -3.23 15.93
N PHE A 217 -2.10 -3.82 14.93
CA PHE A 217 -2.36 -5.17 14.43
C PHE A 217 -1.08 -6.01 14.50
#